data_AF-A0A4R4YMZ2-F1
#
_entry.id   AF-A0A4R4YMZ2-F1
#
_cell.length_a   1.000
_cell.length_b   1.000
_cell.length_c   1.000
_cell.angle_alpha   90.00
_cell.angle_beta   90.00
_cell.angle_gamma   90.00
#
_symmetry.space_group_name_H-M   'P 1'
#
loop_
_entity.id
_entity.type
_entity.pdbx_description
1 polymer ?
#
loop_
_entity_poly.entity_id
_entity_poly.type
_entity_poly.pdbx_seq_one_letter_code
_entity_poly.pdbx_strand_id
1 'polypeptide(L)'
;MLAGILGEPPVPEGTWEREAVYVSAAALRRGMPAEELAAQVRKLDGVSSVEVRPNGFLRIAVTVPGELVESVRPLDVPEPGWPDFPRTWDNPGFVVRYAHARACAVRRWARDLGVPERGFRPELLDDPAHRAVLRVLAELPGRRQSRDPGWESYLLRLALAYHDACERAPAVPVGDEQPGPVHTARVRLAQAVATVLPGPERL
;
A
#
# COMPACT_ATOMS: atom_id res chain seq x y z
N MET A 1 13.36 3.09 -10.40
CA MET A 1 12.52 2.97 -9.18
C MET A 1 13.07 3.88 -8.09
N LEU A 2 12.20 4.61 -7.40
CA LEU A 2 12.55 5.67 -6.44
C LEU A 2 13.57 5.24 -5.37
N ALA A 3 13.35 4.09 -4.72
CA ALA A 3 14.26 3.56 -3.70
C ALA A 3 15.68 3.29 -4.23
N GLY A 4 15.83 2.94 -5.52
CA GLY A 4 17.14 2.70 -6.13
C GLY A 4 17.98 3.97 -6.27
N ILE A 5 17.36 5.11 -6.63
CA ILE A 5 18.07 6.40 -6.70
C ILE A 5 18.40 6.92 -5.30
N LEU A 6 17.47 6.76 -4.35
CA LEU A 6 17.67 7.18 -2.97
C LEU A 6 18.74 6.31 -2.27
N GLY A 7 18.87 5.04 -2.65
CA GLY A 7 19.72 4.05 -1.98
C GLY A 7 19.08 3.45 -0.73
N GLU A 8 17.83 3.83 -0.44
CA GLU A 8 17.04 3.36 0.69
C GLU A 8 15.55 3.52 0.35
N PRO A 9 14.65 2.78 1.03
CA PRO A 9 13.23 3.02 0.87
C PRO A 9 12.82 4.38 1.43
N PRO A 10 12.11 5.21 0.66
CA PRO A 10 11.54 6.43 1.19
C PRO A 10 10.40 6.12 2.17
N VAL A 11 10.12 7.06 3.06
CA VAL A 11 9.03 6.96 4.05
C VAL A 11 7.81 7.71 3.54
N PRO A 12 6.63 7.09 3.47
CA PRO A 12 5.43 7.82 3.06
C PRO A 12 5.00 8.85 4.12
N GLU A 13 4.61 10.05 3.70
CA GLU A 13 4.19 11.17 4.55
C GLU A 13 2.70 11.48 4.36
N GLY A 14 2.02 11.88 5.45
CA GLY A 14 0.62 12.29 5.41
C GLY A 14 -0.36 11.13 5.16
N THR A 15 -1.59 11.47 4.78
CA THR A 15 -2.71 10.54 4.58
C THR A 15 -2.82 9.99 3.16
N TRP A 16 -2.20 10.68 2.19
CA TRP A 16 -2.35 10.47 0.74
C TRP A 16 -3.74 10.70 0.15
N GLU A 17 -4.67 11.26 0.92
CA GLU A 17 -6.03 11.57 0.44
C GLU A 17 -6.01 12.41 -0.85
N ARG A 18 -5.11 13.41 -0.93
CA ARG A 18 -4.98 14.30 -2.10
C ARG A 18 -3.68 14.11 -2.87
N GLU A 19 -2.57 13.92 -2.17
CA GLU A 19 -1.23 13.86 -2.76
C GLU A 19 -0.45 12.69 -2.13
N ALA A 20 0.08 11.81 -2.96
CA ALA A 20 0.95 10.74 -2.49
C ALA A 20 2.38 11.25 -2.37
N VAL A 21 2.85 11.35 -1.13
CA VAL A 21 4.12 11.98 -0.80
C VAL A 21 5.01 11.04 -0.01
N TYR A 22 6.27 11.09 -0.36
CA TYR A 22 7.37 10.43 0.29
C TYR A 22 8.34 11.46 0.87
N VAL A 23 9.02 11.07 1.93
CA VAL A 23 10.13 11.83 2.53
C VAL A 23 11.35 10.94 2.60
N SER A 24 12.52 11.51 2.31
CA SER A 24 13.80 10.81 2.37
C SER A 24 14.89 11.66 2.99
N ALA A 25 15.69 11.04 3.86
CA ALA A 25 16.92 11.61 4.42
C ALA A 25 18.18 11.10 3.69
N ALA A 26 18.01 10.46 2.52
CA ALA A 26 19.08 9.78 1.80
C ALA A 26 20.28 10.68 1.52
N ALA A 27 20.05 11.95 1.17
CA ALA A 27 21.11 12.90 0.92
C ALA A 27 22.03 13.08 2.14
N LEU A 28 21.42 13.28 3.32
CA LEU A 28 22.15 13.43 4.59
C LEU A 28 22.91 12.15 4.95
N ARG A 29 22.26 10.99 4.85
CA ARG A 29 22.87 9.69 5.18
C ARG A 29 24.04 9.34 4.26
N ARG A 30 24.02 9.84 3.02
CA ARG A 30 25.08 9.64 2.03
C ARG A 30 26.12 10.75 2.01
N GLY A 31 25.95 11.81 2.82
CA GLY A 31 26.85 12.96 2.83
C GLY A 31 26.90 13.71 1.49
N MET A 32 25.82 13.70 0.71
CA MET A 32 25.75 14.35 -0.60
C MET A 32 24.86 15.60 -0.59
N PRO A 33 25.07 16.58 -1.49
CA PRO A 33 24.19 17.74 -1.59
C PRO A 33 22.74 17.33 -1.90
N ALA A 34 21.79 17.80 -1.09
CA ALA A 34 20.38 17.43 -1.24
C ALA A 34 19.78 17.84 -2.60
N GLU A 35 20.18 18.99 -3.14
CA GLU A 35 19.75 19.42 -4.48
C GLU A 35 20.29 18.55 -5.62
N GLU A 36 21.49 17.99 -5.46
CA GLU A 36 22.03 17.06 -6.46
C GLU A 36 21.19 15.78 -6.51
N LEU A 37 20.85 15.21 -5.34
CA LEU A 37 19.95 14.06 -5.26
C LEU A 37 18.55 14.41 -5.76
N ALA A 38 18.02 15.58 -5.40
CA ALA A 38 16.71 16.03 -5.84
C ALA A 38 16.64 16.16 -7.37
N ALA A 39 17.69 16.69 -8.01
CA ALA A 39 17.79 16.77 -9.46
C ALA A 39 17.80 15.39 -10.14
N GLN A 40 18.37 14.36 -9.49
CA GLN A 40 18.29 12.98 -9.98
C GLN A 40 16.86 12.41 -9.84
N VAL A 41 16.21 12.64 -8.70
CA VAL A 41 14.84 12.18 -8.43
C VAL A 41 13.83 12.83 -9.36
N ARG A 42 13.97 14.14 -9.67
CA ARG A 42 13.09 14.87 -10.62
C ARG A 42 13.08 14.29 -12.03
N LYS A 43 14.10 13.51 -12.42
CA LYS A 43 14.18 12.86 -13.74
C LYS A 43 13.42 11.54 -13.79
N LEU A 44 12.91 11.04 -12.66
CA LEU A 44 12.15 9.80 -12.64
C LEU A 44 10.74 10.03 -13.19
N ASP A 45 10.33 9.14 -14.08
CA ASP A 45 8.93 8.99 -14.44
C ASP A 45 8.08 8.72 -13.18
N GLY A 46 6.89 9.31 -13.13
CA GLY A 46 5.98 9.17 -11.99
C GLY A 46 6.24 10.12 -10.81
N VAL A 47 7.30 10.95 -10.85
CA VAL A 47 7.54 12.02 -9.87
C VAL A 47 6.92 13.33 -10.34
N SER A 48 5.98 13.89 -9.57
CA SER A 48 5.34 15.17 -9.89
C SER A 48 6.09 16.38 -9.34
N SER A 49 6.68 16.25 -8.15
CA SER A 49 7.47 17.33 -7.54
C SER A 49 8.50 16.79 -6.56
N VAL A 50 9.60 17.55 -6.40
CA VAL A 50 10.62 17.32 -5.38
C VAL A 50 10.99 18.65 -4.75
N GLU A 51 10.82 18.74 -3.45
CA GLU A 51 11.18 19.88 -2.60
C GLU A 51 12.32 19.47 -1.67
N VAL A 52 13.36 20.30 -1.57
CA VAL A 52 14.41 20.15 -0.56
C VAL A 52 14.05 21.00 0.64
N ARG A 53 13.81 20.37 1.79
CA ARG A 53 13.50 21.04 3.05
C ARG A 53 14.77 21.69 3.63
N PRO A 54 14.63 22.72 4.50
CA PRO A 54 15.78 23.38 5.15
C PRO A 54 16.69 22.42 5.95
N ASN A 55 16.14 21.31 6.43
CA ASN A 55 16.88 20.28 7.15
C ASN A 55 17.59 19.27 6.22
N GLY A 56 17.56 19.46 4.90
CA GLY A 56 18.20 18.58 3.91
C GLY A 56 17.39 17.34 3.51
N PHE A 57 16.16 17.19 4.01
CA PHE A 57 15.27 16.11 3.60
C PHE A 57 14.63 16.42 2.24
N LEU A 58 14.42 15.40 1.43
CA LEU A 58 13.66 15.50 0.20
C LEU A 58 12.21 15.15 0.49
N ARG A 59 11.27 16.01 0.09
CA ARG A 59 9.83 15.73 0.01
C ARG A 59 9.48 15.49 -1.46
N ILE A 60 8.97 14.31 -1.78
CA ILE A 60 8.83 13.78 -3.14
C ILE A 60 7.37 13.40 -3.36
N ALA A 61 6.67 14.10 -4.24
CA ALA A 61 5.32 13.74 -4.63
C ALA A 61 5.34 12.84 -5.87
N VAL A 62 4.48 11.83 -5.89
CA VAL A 62 4.33 10.90 -7.02
C VAL A 62 2.94 11.02 -7.64
N THR A 63 2.85 10.82 -8.96
CA THR A 63 1.60 10.92 -9.71
C THR A 63 0.73 9.68 -9.60
N VAL A 64 1.35 8.49 -9.63
CA VAL A 64 0.65 7.20 -9.68
C VAL A 64 1.08 6.29 -8.52
N PRO A 65 0.59 6.52 -7.29
CA PRO A 65 0.97 5.69 -6.14
C PRO A 65 0.55 4.22 -6.29
N GLY A 66 -0.41 3.91 -7.18
CA GLY A 66 -0.87 2.55 -7.45
C GLY A 66 0.22 1.61 -8.00
N GLU A 67 1.29 2.14 -8.61
CA GLU A 67 2.43 1.33 -9.11
C GLU A 67 3.09 0.50 -8.00
N LEU A 68 3.00 0.98 -6.75
CA LEU A 68 3.42 0.27 -5.54
C LEU A 68 2.92 -1.19 -5.50
N VAL A 69 1.69 -1.43 -5.95
CA VAL A 69 1.03 -2.75 -5.90
C VAL A 69 1.87 -3.82 -6.59
N GLU A 70 2.55 -3.49 -7.69
CA GLU A 70 3.39 -4.44 -8.44
C GLU A 70 4.68 -4.80 -7.71
N SER A 71 5.11 -3.97 -6.76
CA SER A 71 6.30 -4.21 -5.95
C SER A 71 6.02 -4.96 -4.65
N VAL A 72 4.74 -5.17 -4.29
CA VAL A 72 4.36 -5.91 -3.09
C VAL A 72 4.78 -7.37 -3.21
N ARG A 73 5.38 -7.88 -2.15
CA ARG A 73 5.87 -9.26 -2.02
C ARG A 73 5.36 -9.86 -0.72
N PRO A 74 5.23 -11.20 -0.63
CA PRO A 74 4.82 -11.89 0.58
C PRO A 74 5.57 -11.41 1.81
N LEU A 75 4.84 -11.24 2.91
CA LEU A 75 5.42 -10.84 4.17
C LEU A 75 5.81 -12.08 5.00
N ASP A 76 7.11 -12.27 5.14
CA ASP A 76 7.69 -13.27 6.05
C ASP A 76 8.00 -12.58 7.38
N VAL A 77 7.11 -12.78 8.35
CA VAL A 77 7.16 -12.17 9.69
C VAL A 77 6.77 -13.20 10.72
N PRO A 78 7.28 -13.09 11.96
CA PRO A 78 6.78 -13.90 13.06
C PRO A 78 5.26 -13.81 13.17
N GLU A 79 4.66 -14.92 13.56
CA GLU A 79 3.23 -15.00 13.84
C GLU A 79 2.83 -13.96 14.91
N PRO A 80 1.87 -13.06 14.62
CA PRO A 80 1.36 -12.12 15.62
C PRO A 80 0.78 -12.82 16.86
N GLY A 81 0.93 -12.22 18.04
CA GLY A 81 0.50 -12.82 19.32
C GLY A 81 -0.99 -12.69 19.64
N TRP A 82 -1.86 -12.49 18.63
CA TRP A 82 -3.30 -12.25 18.87
C TRP A 82 -4.07 -13.55 19.12
N PRO A 83 -5.06 -13.54 20.04
CA PRO A 83 -5.91 -14.71 20.25
C PRO A 83 -6.85 -14.96 19.05
N ASP A 84 -7.24 -16.22 18.83
CA ASP A 84 -8.25 -16.52 17.80
C ASP A 84 -9.66 -16.03 18.19
N PHE A 85 -10.01 -16.16 19.47
CA PHE A 85 -11.32 -15.79 20.02
C PHE A 85 -11.24 -14.64 21.05
N PRO A 86 -12.31 -13.84 21.19
CA PRO A 86 -13.55 -13.88 20.41
C PRO A 86 -13.36 -13.35 18.99
N ARG A 87 -14.20 -13.80 18.05
CA ARG A 87 -14.18 -13.36 16.65
C ARG A 87 -15.06 -12.11 16.47
N THR A 88 -14.63 -11.01 17.07
CA THR A 88 -15.32 -9.72 17.08
C THR A 88 -14.39 -8.61 16.59
N TRP A 89 -14.97 -7.46 16.21
CA TRP A 89 -14.19 -6.28 15.76
C TRP A 89 -13.25 -5.71 16.84
N ASP A 90 -13.49 -6.01 18.12
CA ASP A 90 -12.61 -5.63 19.23
C ASP A 90 -11.33 -6.49 19.31
N ASN A 91 -11.26 -7.61 18.59
CA ASN A 91 -10.09 -8.47 18.51
C ASN A 91 -9.24 -8.14 17.25
N PRO A 92 -8.03 -7.56 17.40
CA PRO A 92 -7.16 -7.24 16.27
C PRO A 92 -6.84 -8.42 15.34
N GLY A 93 -6.67 -9.62 15.92
CA GLY A 93 -6.41 -10.82 15.14
C GLY A 93 -7.57 -11.18 14.23
N PHE A 94 -8.80 -11.04 14.72
CA PHE A 94 -10.00 -11.23 13.90
C PHE A 94 -10.09 -10.18 12.78
N VAL A 95 -9.85 -8.91 13.08
CA VAL A 95 -9.87 -7.82 12.08
C VAL A 95 -8.92 -8.12 10.92
N VAL A 96 -7.70 -8.58 11.22
CA VAL A 96 -6.67 -8.92 10.24
C VAL A 96 -7.04 -10.17 9.43
N ARG A 97 -7.41 -11.27 10.11
CA ARG A 97 -7.81 -12.52 9.42
C ARG A 97 -9.03 -12.31 8.53
N TYR A 98 -10.00 -11.50 8.96
CA TYR A 98 -11.18 -11.21 8.16
C TYR A 98 -10.85 -10.34 6.93
N ALA A 99 -9.95 -9.36 7.06
CA ALA A 99 -9.45 -8.61 5.91
C ALA A 99 -8.76 -9.51 4.88
N HIS A 100 -7.91 -10.44 5.33
CA HIS A 100 -7.27 -11.43 4.45
C HIS A 100 -8.33 -12.28 3.73
N ALA A 101 -9.28 -12.86 4.48
CA ALA A 101 -10.33 -13.71 3.91
C ALA A 101 -11.18 -12.96 2.87
N ARG A 102 -11.54 -11.71 3.14
CA ARG A 102 -12.28 -10.83 2.22
C ARG A 102 -11.46 -10.53 0.96
N ALA A 103 -10.18 -10.21 1.10
CA ALA A 103 -9.28 -9.97 -0.03
C ALA A 103 -9.12 -11.20 -0.93
N CYS A 104 -9.04 -12.39 -0.34
CA CYS A 104 -9.02 -13.66 -1.07
C CYS A 104 -10.36 -13.95 -1.76
N ALA A 105 -11.49 -13.62 -1.13
CA ALA A 105 -12.83 -13.79 -1.71
C ALA A 105 -13.07 -12.88 -2.92
N VAL A 106 -12.62 -11.62 -2.87
CA VAL A 106 -12.71 -10.65 -3.97
C VAL A 106 -12.19 -11.21 -5.29
N ARG A 107 -11.08 -11.98 -5.26
CA ARG A 107 -10.53 -12.61 -6.49
C ARG A 107 -11.50 -13.62 -7.12
N ARG A 108 -12.21 -14.38 -6.29
CA ARG A 108 -13.18 -15.37 -6.76
C ARG A 108 -14.39 -14.66 -7.35
N TRP A 109 -14.97 -13.73 -6.60
CA TRP A 109 -16.11 -12.93 -7.05
C TRP A 109 -15.82 -12.14 -8.33
N ALA A 110 -14.63 -11.54 -8.44
CA ALA A 110 -14.22 -10.82 -9.63
C ALA A 110 -14.24 -11.71 -10.88
N ARG A 111 -13.80 -12.97 -10.76
CA ARG A 111 -13.86 -13.95 -11.86
C ARG A 111 -15.30 -14.26 -12.22
N ASP A 112 -16.13 -14.55 -11.23
CA ASP A 112 -17.54 -14.92 -11.43
C ASP A 112 -18.35 -13.77 -12.06
N LEU A 113 -17.98 -12.52 -11.76
CA LEU A 113 -18.57 -11.29 -12.29
C LEU A 113 -17.91 -10.81 -13.59
N GLY A 114 -16.98 -11.57 -14.18
CA GLY A 114 -16.37 -11.23 -15.47
C GLY A 114 -15.40 -10.04 -15.45
N VAL A 115 -14.84 -9.69 -14.29
CA VAL A 115 -13.77 -8.68 -14.20
C VAL A 115 -12.52 -9.18 -14.94
N PRO A 116 -11.95 -8.39 -15.87
CA PRO A 116 -10.75 -8.80 -16.58
C PRO A 116 -9.59 -9.13 -15.64
N GLU A 117 -8.95 -10.28 -15.82
CA GLU A 117 -7.76 -10.65 -15.04
C GLU A 117 -6.49 -9.90 -15.50
N ARG A 118 -6.53 -9.15 -16.60
CA ARG A 118 -5.39 -8.43 -17.20
C ARG A 118 -5.77 -6.97 -17.46
N GLY A 119 -4.77 -6.13 -17.73
CA GLY A 119 -4.98 -4.70 -17.97
C GLY A 119 -5.03 -3.89 -16.68
N PHE A 120 -4.16 -4.22 -15.72
CA PHE A 120 -3.99 -3.41 -14.52
C PHE A 120 -3.59 -1.99 -14.91
N ARG A 121 -4.36 -1.01 -14.42
CA ARG A 121 -4.12 0.41 -14.59
C ARG A 121 -3.96 1.05 -13.20
N PRO A 122 -2.73 1.23 -12.71
CA PRO A 122 -2.48 1.70 -11.34
C PRO A 122 -3.03 3.11 -11.08
N GLU A 123 -3.19 3.93 -12.11
CA GLU A 123 -3.77 5.27 -12.04
C GLU A 123 -5.26 5.26 -11.66
N LEU A 124 -5.95 4.12 -11.78
CA LEU A 124 -7.35 3.95 -11.36
C LEU A 124 -7.51 3.64 -9.86
N LEU A 125 -6.42 3.63 -9.10
CA LEU A 125 -6.41 3.56 -7.64
C LEU A 125 -6.31 4.98 -7.04
N ASP A 126 -7.15 5.89 -7.53
CA ASP A 126 -7.14 7.31 -7.18
C ASP A 126 -8.15 7.71 -6.10
N ASP A 127 -9.12 6.84 -5.78
CA ASP A 127 -10.08 7.06 -4.70
C ASP A 127 -9.37 7.20 -3.34
N PRO A 128 -9.80 8.15 -2.47
CA PRO A 128 -9.23 8.35 -1.14
C PRO A 128 -9.10 7.07 -0.30
N ALA A 129 -10.06 6.15 -0.37
CA ALA A 129 -10.02 4.91 0.40
C ALA A 129 -8.95 3.94 -0.14
N HIS A 130 -8.78 3.85 -1.47
CA HIS A 130 -7.68 3.06 -2.05
C HIS A 130 -6.32 3.69 -1.77
N ARG A 131 -6.23 5.03 -1.82
CA ARG A 131 -5.00 5.75 -1.46
C ARG A 131 -4.61 5.54 -0.01
N ALA A 132 -5.57 5.44 0.91
CA ALA A 132 -5.30 5.09 2.30
C ALA A 132 -4.66 3.70 2.44
N VAL A 133 -5.13 2.71 1.69
CA VAL A 133 -4.51 1.37 1.64
C VAL A 133 -3.10 1.44 1.05
N LEU A 134 -2.93 2.13 -0.09
CA LEU A 134 -1.63 2.33 -0.72
C LEU A 134 -0.64 3.03 0.21
N ARG A 135 -1.10 4.02 0.98
CA ARG A 135 -0.31 4.74 1.98
C ARG A 135 0.23 3.80 3.05
N VAL A 136 -0.57 2.86 3.54
CA VAL A 136 -0.09 1.86 4.51
C VAL A 136 0.89 0.90 3.84
N LEU A 137 0.56 0.37 2.66
CA LEU A 137 1.44 -0.52 1.89
C LEU A 137 2.81 0.11 1.59
N ALA A 138 2.88 1.43 1.38
CA ALA A 138 4.11 2.15 1.10
C ALA A 138 5.12 2.14 2.26
N GLU A 139 4.69 1.84 3.49
CA GLU A 139 5.59 1.69 4.64
C GLU A 139 6.36 0.35 4.61
N LEU A 140 5.87 -0.63 3.86
CA LEU A 140 6.33 -2.01 3.92
C LEU A 140 7.83 -2.17 3.62
N PRO A 141 8.42 -1.52 2.61
CA PRO A 141 9.85 -1.63 2.33
C PRO A 141 10.74 -1.13 3.48
N GLY A 142 10.37 -0.01 4.12
CA GLY A 142 11.10 0.54 5.26
C GLY A 142 10.98 -0.34 6.50
N ARG A 143 9.77 -0.89 6.76
CA ARG A 143 9.55 -1.81 7.89
C ARG A 143 10.38 -3.08 7.78
N ARG A 144 10.54 -3.64 6.56
CA ARG A 144 11.42 -4.83 6.34
C ARG A 144 12.88 -4.60 6.73
N GLN A 145 13.35 -3.35 6.73
CA GLN A 145 14.72 -2.99 7.08
C GLN A 145 14.84 -2.51 8.54
N SER A 146 13.72 -2.34 9.25
CA SER A 146 13.70 -1.87 10.64
C SER A 146 14.03 -3.01 11.62
N ARG A 147 14.77 -2.69 12.67
CA ARG A 147 14.98 -3.60 13.82
C ARG A 147 13.74 -3.71 14.71
N ASP A 148 12.90 -2.68 14.71
CA ASP A 148 11.60 -2.66 15.38
C ASP A 148 10.53 -2.32 14.33
N PRO A 149 10.02 -3.32 13.61
CA PRO A 149 9.13 -3.11 12.48
C PRO A 149 7.66 -2.92 12.89
N GLY A 150 7.30 -3.10 14.17
CA GLY A 150 5.93 -2.92 14.67
C GLY A 150 4.86 -3.65 13.85
N TRP A 151 5.08 -4.93 13.52
CA TRP A 151 4.26 -5.68 12.55
C TRP A 151 2.79 -5.78 12.93
N GLU A 152 2.47 -5.99 14.21
CA GLU A 152 1.08 -6.07 14.66
C GLU A 152 0.29 -4.79 14.36
N SER A 153 0.83 -3.64 14.77
CA SER A 153 0.21 -2.33 14.49
C SER A 153 0.11 -2.06 12.99
N TYR A 154 1.13 -2.44 12.22
CA TYR A 154 1.12 -2.30 10.77
C TYR A 154 0.02 -3.13 10.10
N LEU A 155 -0.07 -4.42 10.44
CA LEU A 155 -1.04 -5.35 9.89
C LEU A 155 -2.47 -4.91 10.25
N LEU A 156 -2.70 -4.49 11.49
CA LEU A 156 -4.00 -3.98 11.92
C LEU A 156 -4.40 -2.72 11.14
N ARG A 157 -3.50 -1.74 10.97
CA ARG A 157 -3.79 -0.53 10.18
C ARG A 157 -4.08 -0.86 8.72
N LEU A 158 -3.34 -1.80 8.13
CA LEU A 158 -3.59 -2.24 6.75
C LEU A 158 -4.97 -2.89 6.63
N ALA A 159 -5.33 -3.76 7.57
CA ALA A 159 -6.63 -4.42 7.59
C ALA A 159 -7.77 -3.41 7.75
N LEU A 160 -7.66 -2.45 8.66
CA LEU A 160 -8.67 -1.40 8.87
C LEU A 160 -8.84 -0.52 7.63
N ALA A 161 -7.75 -0.06 7.02
CA ALA A 161 -7.81 0.72 5.77
C ALA A 161 -8.47 -0.08 4.64
N TYR A 162 -8.18 -1.38 4.57
CA TYR A 162 -8.78 -2.24 3.55
C TYR A 162 -10.28 -2.50 3.78
N HIS A 163 -10.71 -2.66 5.03
CA HIS A 163 -12.14 -2.78 5.35
C HIS A 163 -12.90 -1.52 4.94
N ASP A 164 -12.39 -0.33 5.25
CA ASP A 164 -13.01 0.95 4.83
C ASP A 164 -13.08 1.07 3.31
N ALA A 165 -12.01 0.69 2.59
CA ALA A 165 -12.01 0.65 1.13
C ALA A 165 -13.03 -0.34 0.54
N CYS A 166 -13.27 -1.48 1.20
CA CYS A 166 -14.27 -2.44 0.75
C CYS A 166 -15.71 -1.93 0.90
N GLU A 167 -15.97 -1.07 1.89
CA GLU A 167 -17.29 -0.47 2.10
C GLU A 167 -17.52 0.74 1.17
N ARG A 168 -16.52 1.60 1.01
CA ARG A 168 -16.65 2.86 0.25
C ARG A 168 -16.45 2.71 -1.25
N ALA A 169 -15.52 1.85 -1.66
CA ALA A 169 -15.13 1.69 -3.04
C ALA A 169 -14.85 0.21 -3.37
N PRO A 170 -15.91 -0.61 -3.46
CA PRO A 170 -15.81 -2.06 -3.63
C PRO A 170 -14.97 -2.46 -4.84
N ALA A 171 -14.25 -3.58 -4.70
CA ALA A 171 -13.36 -4.08 -5.74
C ALA A 171 -14.09 -4.77 -6.90
N VAL A 172 -15.30 -5.27 -6.66
CA VAL A 172 -16.14 -5.94 -7.65
C VAL A 172 -17.36 -5.06 -7.96
N PRO A 173 -17.97 -5.18 -9.16
CA PRO A 173 -19.17 -4.43 -9.51
C PRO A 173 -20.32 -4.68 -8.53
N VAL A 174 -21.13 -3.65 -8.28
CA VAL A 174 -22.29 -3.72 -7.38
C VAL A 174 -23.57 -3.35 -8.12
N GLY A 175 -24.65 -4.13 -7.89
CA GLY A 175 -25.94 -3.90 -8.55
C GLY A 175 -25.84 -4.12 -10.06
N ASP A 176 -26.27 -3.12 -10.84
CA ASP A 176 -26.25 -3.16 -12.30
C ASP A 176 -24.93 -2.63 -12.91
N GLU A 177 -23.92 -2.34 -12.08
CA GLU A 177 -22.61 -1.89 -12.55
C GLU A 177 -21.92 -2.97 -13.39
N GLN A 178 -21.35 -2.56 -14.53
CA GLN A 178 -20.63 -3.47 -15.40
C GLN A 178 -19.15 -3.61 -14.98
N PRO A 179 -18.55 -4.81 -15.12
CA PRO A 179 -17.12 -5.01 -14.89
C PRO A 179 -16.28 -4.13 -15.84
N GLY A 180 -15.14 -3.64 -15.34
CA GLY A 180 -14.31 -2.70 -16.09
C GLY A 180 -12.89 -2.55 -15.53
N PRO A 181 -12.05 -1.70 -16.16
CA PRO A 181 -10.65 -1.53 -15.77
C PRO A 181 -10.45 -1.09 -14.31
N VAL A 182 -11.38 -0.29 -13.76
CA VAL A 182 -11.33 0.14 -12.35
C VAL A 182 -11.42 -1.06 -11.40
N HIS A 183 -12.32 -2.02 -11.69
CA HIS A 183 -12.45 -3.26 -10.92
C HIS A 183 -11.17 -4.11 -11.01
N THR A 184 -10.53 -4.13 -12.18
CA THR A 184 -9.23 -4.80 -12.35
C THR A 184 -8.17 -4.21 -11.41
N ALA A 185 -8.11 -2.88 -11.32
CA ALA A 185 -7.19 -2.17 -10.43
C ALA A 185 -7.47 -2.45 -8.95
N ARG A 186 -8.73 -2.39 -8.53
CA ARG A 186 -9.14 -2.65 -7.14
C ARG A 186 -8.93 -4.12 -6.73
N VAL A 187 -9.15 -5.06 -7.64
CA VAL A 187 -8.84 -6.49 -7.43
C VAL A 187 -7.34 -6.71 -7.29
N ARG A 188 -6.51 -5.99 -8.05
CA ARG A 188 -5.05 -6.01 -7.89
C ARG A 188 -4.60 -5.45 -6.54
N LEU A 189 -5.24 -4.38 -6.05
CA LEU A 189 -5.00 -3.88 -4.70
C LEU A 189 -5.37 -4.92 -3.63
N ALA A 190 -6.52 -5.58 -3.77
CA ALA A 190 -6.92 -6.68 -2.88
C ALA A 190 -5.90 -7.83 -2.89
N GLN A 191 -5.36 -8.18 -4.05
CA GLN A 191 -4.29 -9.19 -4.18
C GLN A 191 -3.02 -8.79 -3.41
N ALA A 192 -2.61 -7.52 -3.49
CA ALA A 192 -1.48 -7.02 -2.70
C ALA A 192 -1.77 -7.05 -1.19
N VAL A 193 -2.98 -6.71 -0.76
CA VAL A 193 -3.37 -6.82 0.66
C VAL A 193 -3.33 -8.26 1.14
N ALA A 194 -3.92 -9.21 0.41
CA ALA A 194 -3.87 -10.64 0.73
C ALA A 194 -2.44 -11.20 0.77
N THR A 195 -1.52 -10.64 -0.02
CA THR A 195 -0.10 -11.02 -0.03
C THR A 195 0.62 -10.60 1.27
N VAL A 196 0.15 -9.53 1.93
CA VAL A 196 0.80 -8.96 3.12
C VAL A 196 0.14 -9.44 4.41
N LEU A 197 -1.20 -9.47 4.45
CA LEU A 197 -1.93 -9.89 5.64
C LEU A 197 -1.82 -11.40 5.83
N PRO A 198 -1.51 -11.89 7.05
CA PRO A 198 -1.56 -13.32 7.34
C PRO A 198 -2.99 -13.85 7.25
N GLY A 199 -3.13 -15.04 6.64
CA GLY A 199 -4.38 -15.81 6.64
C GLY A 199 -4.56 -16.61 7.93
N PRO A 200 -5.71 -17.28 8.07
CA PRO A 200 -6.02 -18.12 9.24
C PRO A 200 -5.09 -19.33 9.40
N GLU A 201 -4.41 -19.76 8.34
CA GLU A 201 -3.39 -20.81 8.40
C GLU A 201 -2.08 -20.39 9.09
N ARG A 202 -1.89 -19.09 9.36
CA ARG A 202 -0.72 -18.52 10.03
C ARG A 202 -1.06 -17.81 11.34
N LEU A 203 -2.29 -17.96 11.85
CA LEU A 203 -2.85 -17.27 13.03
C LEU A 203 -4.08 -17.98 13.63
#